data_AF-A0A3Q9FCR6-F1
#
_entry.id   AF-A0A3Q9FCR6-F1
#
_cell.length_a   1.000
_cell.length_b   1.000
_cell.length_c   1.000
_cell.angle_alpha   90.00
_cell.angle_beta   90.00
_cell.angle_gamma   90.00
#
_symmetry.space_group_name_H-M   'P 1'
#
loop_
_entity.id
_entity.type
_entity.pdbx_description
1 polymer ?
#
loop_
_entity_poly.entity_id
_entity_poly.type
_entity_poly.pdbx_seq_one_letter_code
_entity_poly.pdbx_strand_id
1 'polypeptide(L)'
;MLRYACLFAHDHPSTPDSVWDIDNGQLDGWAEWFEQIPPLFLYLIGDAAHLPQVAPCAMFGDVESPACLMAPMAEVRERWHALDRHMQPRLPQLLADAQAQWAHMHATVATTTRNWLILDCSQMCDAAIGTPDMDAFLQQVRQRCAEWGAVAAPGAGNLPPVLLPLLSEGASQWGWWNPNVIERIYTVEPQPREEWPDDLRAHYEPARDWRPWIDEIQAYHVRRIDGAGGESVPAEAERARAPAGLVTPYGRWLVHPDEGAEWIEVEAGYIVIRRHDDSNAGIPSGLKDLNGRWILPTSAGYVGLLPLTRTLTLGTRSSRSEEMDGTVELLRLPDGEPLFDNLTGGMLHDDGRVRIFHADDTMSVLDATTGEPLFDTRYKNVFAFHRKLRLAVVEWRAPGEPSPDSPGIQQGVVDESGRLVIPCEYAHIHHAYKQPPKLLHGRQLLAITADGRPHFYSPDGVLLAAPACNMKPWIWTPIVKNNQLLAFDGEGMDARVIWIALSDYAFTETGETRADCVNMLKESLSGWLPK
;
A
#
# COMPACT_ATOMS: atom_id res chain seq x y z
N MET A 1 -4.97 -2.91 8.12
CA MET A 1 -5.77 -4.04 8.63
C MET A 1 -6.20 -4.87 7.43
N LEU A 2 -6.02 -6.20 7.49
CA LEU A 2 -6.37 -7.11 6.41
C LEU A 2 -7.89 -7.07 6.18
N ARG A 3 -8.32 -6.77 4.94
CA ARG A 3 -9.73 -6.85 4.56
C ARG A 3 -10.03 -8.22 4.01
N TYR A 4 -11.12 -8.85 4.45
CA TYR A 4 -11.47 -10.20 4.03
C TYR A 4 -12.98 -10.44 3.97
N ALA A 5 -13.34 -11.46 3.19
CA ALA A 5 -14.69 -11.95 3.01
C ALA A 5 -14.68 -13.47 3.23
N CYS A 6 -15.66 -13.97 3.98
CA CYS A 6 -15.75 -15.37 4.37
C CYS A 6 -17.13 -15.94 4.05
N LEU A 7 -17.15 -17.19 3.60
CA LEU A 7 -18.34 -18.01 3.46
C LEU A 7 -18.43 -19.00 4.61
N PHE A 8 -19.61 -19.06 5.22
CA PHE A 8 -19.98 -20.02 6.24
C PHE A 8 -21.31 -20.67 5.89
N ALA A 9 -21.58 -21.86 6.44
CA ALA A 9 -22.87 -22.52 6.30
C ALA A 9 -23.46 -22.91 7.66
N HIS A 10 -24.76 -22.71 7.82
CA HIS A 10 -25.46 -22.91 9.10
C HIS A 10 -26.85 -23.54 8.93
N ASP A 11 -27.36 -24.18 9.97
CA ASP A 11 -28.68 -24.86 9.95
C ASP A 11 -29.86 -23.91 10.02
N HIS A 12 -29.64 -22.73 10.61
CA HIS A 12 -30.68 -21.74 10.89
C HIS A 12 -30.34 -20.37 10.29
N PRO A 13 -31.35 -19.59 9.88
CA PRO A 13 -31.12 -18.22 9.47
C PRO A 13 -30.66 -17.37 10.66
N SER A 14 -29.93 -16.30 10.39
CA SER A 14 -29.58 -15.33 11.42
C SER A 14 -30.73 -14.35 11.58
N THR A 15 -31.17 -14.15 12.81
CA THR A 15 -32.24 -13.19 13.16
C THR A 15 -31.74 -12.28 14.29
N PRO A 16 -32.40 -11.14 14.55
CA PRO A 16 -32.02 -10.26 15.66
C PRO A 16 -31.98 -10.95 17.04
N ASP A 17 -32.74 -12.02 17.22
CA ASP A 17 -32.80 -12.79 18.47
C ASP A 17 -31.90 -14.05 18.43
N SER A 18 -31.21 -14.31 17.32
CA SER A 18 -30.34 -15.47 17.17
C SER A 18 -28.95 -15.19 17.72
N VAL A 19 -28.46 -16.09 18.56
CA VAL A 19 -27.04 -16.18 18.92
C VAL A 19 -26.60 -17.60 18.56
N TRP A 20 -25.58 -17.72 17.72
CA TRP A 20 -25.05 -19.03 17.34
C TRP A 20 -23.91 -19.39 18.28
N ASP A 21 -24.04 -20.54 18.91
CA ASP A 21 -22.94 -21.18 19.61
C ASP A 21 -22.07 -21.89 18.57
N ILE A 22 -20.91 -21.33 18.28
CA ILE A 22 -20.00 -21.83 17.23
C ILE A 22 -19.39 -23.17 17.63
N ASP A 23 -19.26 -23.43 18.94
CA ASP A 23 -18.58 -24.61 19.49
C ASP A 23 -19.46 -25.87 19.44
N ASN A 24 -20.76 -25.73 19.16
CA ASN A 24 -21.68 -26.85 19.08
C ASN A 24 -21.66 -27.59 17.72
N GLY A 25 -20.82 -27.12 16.78
CA GLY A 25 -20.68 -27.71 15.45
C GLY A 25 -21.89 -27.51 14.53
N GLN A 26 -22.69 -26.46 14.71
CA GLN A 26 -23.79 -26.08 13.81
C GLN A 26 -23.36 -25.16 12.66
N LEU A 27 -22.14 -24.63 12.73
CA LEU A 27 -21.56 -23.71 11.76
C LEU A 27 -20.35 -24.34 11.08
N ASP A 28 -20.32 -24.31 9.75
CA ASP A 28 -19.19 -24.78 8.95
C ASP A 28 -18.48 -23.60 8.28
N GLY A 29 -17.16 -23.50 8.43
CA GLY A 29 -16.33 -22.64 7.57
C GLY A 29 -16.24 -23.23 6.17
N TRP A 30 -16.39 -22.41 5.13
CA TRP A 30 -16.32 -22.89 3.74
C TRP A 30 -15.16 -22.31 2.97
N ALA A 31 -15.09 -20.98 2.89
CA ALA A 31 -14.10 -20.33 2.05
C ALA A 31 -13.79 -18.91 2.50
N GLU A 32 -12.57 -18.45 2.28
CA GLU A 32 -12.20 -17.06 2.53
C GLU A 32 -11.50 -16.42 1.32
N TRP A 33 -11.48 -15.09 1.32
CA TRP A 33 -10.71 -14.30 0.36
C TRP A 33 -10.36 -12.93 0.92
N PHE A 34 -9.20 -12.39 0.54
CA PHE A 34 -8.72 -11.09 1.00
C PHE A 34 -8.89 -10.01 -0.08
N GLU A 35 -8.92 -8.75 0.38
CA GLU A 35 -8.91 -7.51 -0.40
C GLU A 35 -10.16 -7.19 -1.22
N GLN A 36 -10.89 -8.21 -1.68
CA GLN A 36 -12.15 -8.04 -2.40
C GLN A 36 -13.11 -9.21 -2.14
N ILE A 37 -14.39 -9.02 -2.44
CA ILE A 37 -15.36 -10.13 -2.43
C ILE A 37 -15.26 -10.87 -3.77
N PRO A 38 -14.94 -12.18 -3.79
CA PRO A 38 -14.90 -12.95 -5.02
C PRO A 38 -16.24 -12.93 -5.77
N PRO A 39 -16.21 -12.82 -7.11
CA PRO A 39 -17.35 -13.09 -7.99
C PRO A 39 -18.14 -14.34 -7.64
N LEU A 40 -17.45 -15.46 -7.33
CA LEU A 40 -18.13 -16.70 -6.98
C LEU A 40 -18.95 -16.56 -5.69
N PHE A 41 -18.44 -15.84 -4.69
CA PHE A 41 -19.15 -15.66 -3.42
C PHE A 41 -20.43 -14.84 -3.64
N LEU A 42 -20.34 -13.77 -4.44
CA LEU A 42 -21.49 -12.93 -4.80
C LEU A 42 -22.54 -13.73 -5.59
N TYR A 43 -22.10 -14.53 -6.57
CA TYR A 43 -23.01 -15.38 -7.33
C TYR A 43 -23.70 -16.43 -6.44
N LEU A 44 -22.98 -17.07 -5.52
CA LEU A 44 -23.58 -18.07 -4.65
C LEU A 44 -24.58 -17.47 -3.67
N ILE A 45 -24.30 -16.28 -3.13
CA ILE A 45 -25.19 -15.63 -2.18
C ILE A 45 -26.44 -15.03 -2.84
N GLY A 46 -26.42 -14.69 -4.13
CA GLY A 46 -27.66 -14.40 -4.85
C GLY A 46 -27.53 -13.98 -6.30
N ASP A 47 -28.69 -13.80 -6.93
CA ASP A 47 -28.84 -13.46 -8.35
C ASP A 47 -30.00 -12.48 -8.58
N ALA A 48 -30.33 -12.20 -9.85
CA ALA A 48 -31.41 -11.29 -10.23
C ALA A 48 -32.82 -11.74 -9.79
N ALA A 49 -33.05 -13.05 -9.61
CA ALA A 49 -34.33 -13.61 -9.19
C ALA A 49 -34.40 -13.76 -7.66
N HIS A 50 -33.27 -14.02 -7.02
CA HIS A 50 -33.16 -14.33 -5.60
C HIS A 50 -32.02 -13.53 -4.96
N LEU A 51 -32.35 -12.32 -4.49
CA LEU A 51 -31.38 -11.46 -3.80
C LEU A 51 -31.12 -11.96 -2.36
N PRO A 52 -29.87 -11.88 -1.88
CA PRO A 52 -29.50 -12.34 -0.54
C PRO A 52 -30.19 -11.51 0.54
N GLN A 53 -30.63 -12.14 1.62
CA GLN A 53 -31.17 -11.46 2.79
C GLN A 53 -30.06 -10.72 3.54
N VAL A 54 -30.31 -9.48 3.95
CA VAL A 54 -29.45 -8.78 4.91
C VAL A 54 -29.95 -9.16 6.30
N ALA A 55 -29.08 -9.71 7.13
CA ALA A 55 -29.41 -10.14 8.49
C ALA A 55 -28.32 -9.68 9.47
N PRO A 56 -28.65 -9.50 10.77
CA PRO A 56 -27.63 -9.40 11.80
C PRO A 56 -26.73 -10.64 11.76
N CYS A 57 -25.45 -10.55 12.11
CA CYS A 57 -24.56 -11.69 12.13
C CYS A 57 -24.54 -12.33 13.52
N ALA A 58 -25.30 -13.42 13.69
CA ALA A 58 -25.39 -14.16 14.95
C ALA A 58 -24.08 -14.88 15.36
N MET A 59 -23.05 -14.89 14.51
CA MET A 59 -21.73 -15.46 14.82
C MET A 59 -20.99 -14.66 15.90
N PHE A 60 -21.26 -13.36 16.06
CA PHE A 60 -20.48 -12.51 16.97
C PHE A 60 -21.19 -12.21 18.30
N GLY A 61 -22.43 -12.71 18.48
CA GLY A 61 -23.11 -12.77 19.78
C GLY A 61 -23.61 -11.45 20.39
N ASP A 62 -23.38 -10.29 19.75
CA ASP A 62 -23.84 -8.97 20.20
C ASP A 62 -24.93 -8.39 19.27
N VAL A 63 -25.86 -7.58 19.79
CA VAL A 63 -26.82 -6.80 19.00
C VAL A 63 -26.11 -5.70 18.19
N GLU A 64 -24.90 -5.31 18.60
CA GLU A 64 -23.96 -4.49 17.82
C GLU A 64 -23.11 -5.30 16.81
N SER A 65 -23.44 -6.58 16.55
CA SER A 65 -22.70 -7.43 15.59
C SER A 65 -22.82 -6.93 14.14
N PRO A 66 -21.84 -7.26 13.27
CA PRO A 66 -21.92 -6.89 11.86
C PRO A 66 -23.16 -7.47 11.21
N ALA A 67 -23.70 -6.82 10.19
CA ALA A 67 -24.71 -7.45 9.34
C ALA A 67 -24.02 -8.27 8.25
N CYS A 68 -24.62 -9.40 7.87
CA CYS A 68 -24.13 -10.31 6.85
C CYS A 68 -25.18 -10.51 5.75
N LEU A 69 -24.75 -11.13 4.65
CA LEU A 69 -25.65 -11.55 3.58
C LEU A 69 -25.92 -13.04 3.70
N MET A 70 -27.18 -13.44 3.52
CA MET A 70 -27.61 -14.83 3.69
C MET A 70 -28.47 -15.32 2.53
N ALA A 71 -28.30 -16.59 2.18
CA ALA A 71 -29.07 -17.25 1.12
C ALA A 71 -29.51 -18.65 1.56
N PRO A 72 -30.74 -19.07 1.24
CA PRO A 72 -31.17 -20.45 1.43
C PRO A 72 -30.29 -21.42 0.62
N MET A 73 -29.82 -22.50 1.24
CA MET A 73 -28.92 -23.47 0.62
C MET A 73 -29.56 -24.16 -0.60
N ALA A 74 -30.89 -24.30 -0.63
CA ALA A 74 -31.61 -24.83 -1.78
C ALA A 74 -31.35 -23.98 -3.05
N GLU A 75 -31.40 -22.66 -2.92
CA GLU A 75 -31.13 -21.73 -4.02
C GLU A 75 -29.64 -21.69 -4.38
N VAL A 76 -28.76 -21.76 -3.37
CA VAL A 76 -27.30 -21.87 -3.58
C VAL A 76 -26.97 -23.10 -4.41
N ARG A 77 -27.57 -24.26 -4.10
CA ARG A 77 -27.37 -25.51 -4.86
C ARG A 77 -27.90 -25.39 -6.29
N GLU A 78 -29.05 -24.74 -6.49
CA GLU A 78 -29.57 -24.51 -7.84
C GLU A 78 -28.59 -23.68 -8.68
N ARG A 79 -28.10 -22.56 -8.13
CA ARG A 79 -27.08 -21.70 -8.76
C ARG A 79 -25.78 -22.45 -9.01
N TRP A 80 -25.30 -23.22 -8.03
CA TRP A 80 -24.10 -24.04 -8.17
C TRP A 80 -24.25 -25.08 -9.28
N HIS A 81 -25.36 -25.84 -9.32
CA HIS A 81 -25.62 -26.81 -10.38
C HIS A 81 -25.77 -26.17 -11.76
N ALA A 82 -26.27 -24.94 -11.84
CA ALA A 82 -26.28 -24.20 -13.09
C ALA A 82 -24.86 -23.86 -13.55
N LEU A 83 -24.02 -23.29 -12.68
CA LEU A 83 -22.63 -22.96 -12.98
C LEU A 83 -21.80 -24.21 -13.31
N ASP A 84 -21.93 -25.27 -12.52
CA ASP A 84 -21.24 -26.54 -12.70
C ASP A 84 -21.52 -27.14 -14.08
N ARG A 85 -22.77 -27.16 -14.54
CA ARG A 85 -23.13 -27.63 -15.89
C ARG A 85 -22.42 -26.88 -17.01
N HIS A 86 -22.18 -25.57 -16.86
CA HIS A 86 -21.40 -24.79 -17.83
C HIS A 86 -19.90 -25.02 -17.71
N MET A 87 -19.42 -25.37 -16.52
CA MET A 87 -18.02 -25.65 -16.26
C MET A 87 -17.61 -27.06 -16.73
N GLN A 88 -18.51 -28.05 -16.64
CA GLN A 88 -18.24 -29.47 -16.99
C GLN A 88 -17.49 -29.66 -18.33
N PRO A 89 -17.85 -29.00 -19.45
CA PRO A 89 -17.13 -29.16 -20.72
C PRO A 89 -15.69 -28.59 -20.70
N ARG A 90 -15.41 -27.67 -19.77
CA ARG A 90 -14.11 -26.98 -19.64
C ARG A 90 -13.20 -27.62 -18.59
N LEU A 91 -13.75 -28.31 -17.59
CA LEU A 91 -12.96 -28.93 -16.52
C LEU A 91 -11.79 -29.77 -17.03
N PRO A 92 -11.92 -30.64 -18.05
CA PRO A 92 -10.80 -31.44 -18.54
C PRO A 92 -9.65 -30.63 -19.15
N GLN A 93 -9.88 -29.36 -19.48
CA GLN A 93 -8.89 -28.46 -20.08
C GLN A 93 -8.10 -27.67 -19.02
N LEU A 94 -8.54 -27.70 -17.75
CA LEU A 94 -7.88 -27.03 -16.65
C LEU A 94 -6.68 -27.82 -16.12
N LEU A 95 -5.82 -27.14 -15.36
CA LEU A 95 -4.76 -27.79 -14.60
C LEU A 95 -5.33 -28.71 -13.50
N ALA A 96 -4.57 -29.74 -13.13
CA ALA A 96 -5.00 -30.76 -12.16
C ALA A 96 -5.45 -30.17 -10.82
N ASP A 97 -4.72 -29.17 -10.29
CA ASP A 97 -5.06 -28.52 -9.02
C ASP A 97 -6.40 -27.78 -9.09
N ALA A 98 -6.68 -27.12 -10.22
CA ALA A 98 -7.95 -26.44 -10.43
C ALA A 98 -9.10 -27.45 -10.59
N GLN A 99 -8.87 -28.59 -11.25
CA GLN A 99 -9.86 -29.67 -11.30
C GLN A 99 -10.15 -30.24 -9.90
N ALA A 100 -9.11 -30.47 -9.09
CA ALA A 100 -9.24 -30.97 -7.73
C ALA A 100 -9.97 -29.97 -6.82
N GLN A 101 -9.64 -28.69 -6.93
CA GLN A 101 -10.34 -27.63 -6.20
C GLN A 101 -11.82 -27.58 -6.60
N TRP A 102 -12.13 -27.63 -7.91
CA TRP A 102 -13.52 -27.65 -8.37
C TRP A 102 -14.31 -28.84 -7.81
N ALA A 103 -13.71 -30.04 -7.85
CA ALA A 103 -14.31 -31.24 -7.27
C ALA A 103 -14.54 -31.10 -5.76
N HIS A 104 -13.61 -30.50 -5.03
CA HIS A 104 -13.76 -30.22 -3.61
C HIS A 104 -14.93 -29.25 -3.35
N MET A 105 -14.99 -28.12 -4.05
CA MET A 105 -16.12 -27.17 -3.92
C MET A 105 -17.46 -27.85 -4.23
N HIS A 106 -17.51 -28.65 -5.30
CA HIS A 106 -18.71 -29.39 -5.68
C HIS A 106 -19.15 -30.35 -4.58
N ALA A 107 -18.21 -31.12 -3.99
CA ALA A 107 -18.50 -32.01 -2.90
C ALA A 107 -19.01 -31.26 -1.66
N THR A 108 -18.39 -30.13 -1.30
CA THR A 108 -18.82 -29.29 -0.17
C THR A 108 -20.27 -28.82 -0.34
N VAL A 109 -20.62 -28.26 -1.50
CA VAL A 109 -21.97 -27.75 -1.78
C VAL A 109 -23.00 -28.88 -1.90
N ALA A 110 -22.63 -30.02 -2.50
CA ALA A 110 -23.55 -31.13 -2.72
C ALA A 110 -23.85 -31.95 -1.45
N THR A 111 -22.87 -32.08 -0.55
CA THR A 111 -22.99 -32.96 0.63
C THR A 111 -23.34 -32.25 1.92
N THR A 112 -23.24 -30.92 1.98
CA THR A 112 -23.62 -30.15 3.17
C THR A 112 -25.05 -30.45 3.61
N THR A 113 -25.28 -30.58 4.92
CA THR A 113 -26.63 -30.70 5.51
C THR A 113 -27.22 -29.37 5.98
N ARG A 114 -26.43 -28.29 5.86
CA ARG A 114 -26.82 -26.94 6.30
C ARG A 114 -27.91 -26.35 5.42
N ASN A 115 -28.70 -25.46 5.98
CA ASN A 115 -29.86 -24.85 5.29
C ASN A 115 -29.58 -23.44 4.78
N TRP A 116 -28.51 -22.78 5.25
CA TRP A 116 -28.19 -21.40 4.91
C TRP A 116 -26.71 -21.24 4.59
N LEU A 117 -26.42 -20.45 3.56
CA LEU A 117 -25.10 -19.90 3.27
C LEU A 117 -25.05 -18.47 3.81
N ILE A 118 -23.92 -18.10 4.42
CA ILE A 118 -23.65 -16.78 4.98
C ILE A 118 -22.40 -16.23 4.33
N LEU A 119 -22.47 -14.99 3.87
CA LEU A 119 -21.31 -14.19 3.47
C LEU A 119 -21.09 -13.10 4.52
N ASP A 120 -20.01 -13.25 5.28
CA ASP A 120 -19.47 -12.15 6.07
C ASP A 120 -18.48 -11.36 5.22
N CYS A 121 -18.78 -10.08 5.03
CA CYS A 121 -17.91 -9.13 4.33
C CYS A 121 -17.79 -7.81 5.10
N SER A 122 -18.06 -7.84 6.41
CA SER A 122 -18.01 -6.65 7.28
C SER A 122 -16.65 -5.97 7.26
N GLN A 123 -15.57 -6.75 7.23
CA GLN A 123 -14.18 -6.26 7.17
C GLN A 123 -13.80 -5.59 5.84
N MET A 124 -14.69 -5.63 4.83
CA MET A 124 -14.51 -4.89 3.58
C MET A 124 -15.00 -3.44 3.65
N CYS A 125 -15.71 -3.07 4.72
CA CYS A 125 -16.22 -1.73 4.95
C CYS A 125 -15.45 -1.06 6.11
N ASP A 126 -14.97 0.16 5.90
CA ASP A 126 -14.27 0.93 6.95
C ASP A 126 -15.24 1.59 7.95
N ALA A 127 -16.54 1.56 7.66
CA ALA A 127 -17.56 2.12 8.55
C ALA A 127 -17.69 1.26 9.81
N ALA A 128 -17.97 1.90 10.94
CA ALA A 128 -18.27 1.18 12.16
C ALA A 128 -19.51 0.30 11.98
N ILE A 129 -19.52 -0.82 12.68
CA ILE A 129 -20.64 -1.76 12.65
C ILE A 129 -21.92 -1.10 13.19
N GLY A 130 -23.08 -1.45 12.62
CA GLY A 130 -24.38 -0.90 13.00
C GLY A 130 -24.62 0.54 12.53
N THR A 131 -23.73 1.11 11.72
CA THR A 131 -23.91 2.45 11.14
C THR A 131 -24.69 2.40 9.81
N PRO A 132 -25.36 3.51 9.43
CA PRO A 132 -26.02 3.62 8.13
C PRO A 132 -25.08 3.40 6.93
N ASP A 133 -23.79 3.70 7.09
CA ASP A 133 -22.78 3.50 6.03
C ASP A 133 -22.48 2.01 5.82
N MET A 134 -22.45 1.21 6.90
CA MET A 134 -22.35 -0.25 6.81
C MET A 134 -23.59 -0.85 6.13
N ASP A 135 -24.79 -0.38 6.51
CA ASP A 135 -26.02 -0.81 5.85
C ASP A 135 -26.01 -0.47 4.36
N ALA A 136 -25.59 0.74 4.01
CA ALA A 136 -25.44 1.17 2.61
C ALA A 136 -24.45 0.30 1.85
N PHE A 137 -23.32 -0.07 2.46
CA PHE A 137 -22.35 -1.00 1.89
C PHE A 137 -22.98 -2.38 1.60
N LEU A 138 -23.68 -2.97 2.56
CA LEU A 138 -24.32 -4.28 2.37
C LEU A 138 -25.43 -4.24 1.31
N GLN A 139 -26.20 -3.14 1.24
CA GLN A 139 -27.17 -2.95 0.17
C GLN A 139 -26.50 -2.84 -1.21
N GLN A 140 -25.32 -2.20 -1.30
CA GLN A 140 -24.56 -2.18 -2.55
C GLN A 140 -24.06 -3.57 -2.94
N VAL A 141 -23.55 -4.37 -1.98
CA VAL A 141 -23.14 -5.75 -2.23
C VAL A 141 -24.34 -6.61 -2.67
N ARG A 142 -25.49 -6.47 -2.00
CA ARG A 142 -26.75 -7.10 -2.41
C ARG A 142 -27.16 -6.69 -3.82
N GLN A 143 -27.05 -5.41 -4.18
CA GLN A 143 -27.41 -4.93 -5.51
C GLN A 143 -26.48 -5.47 -6.59
N ARG A 144 -25.18 -5.63 -6.30
CA ARG A 144 -24.23 -6.31 -7.19
C ARG A 144 -24.63 -7.76 -7.46
N CYS A 145 -25.33 -8.42 -6.52
CA CYS A 145 -25.84 -9.76 -6.75
C CYS A 145 -26.91 -9.78 -7.86
N ALA A 146 -27.66 -8.69 -8.05
CA ALA A 146 -28.65 -8.59 -9.12
C ALA A 146 -28.02 -8.61 -10.53
N GLU A 147 -26.74 -8.26 -10.66
CA GLU A 147 -26.04 -8.17 -11.93
C GLU A 147 -25.74 -9.56 -12.54
N TRP A 148 -25.69 -10.61 -11.72
CA TRP A 148 -25.30 -11.96 -12.18
C TRP A 148 -26.34 -12.63 -13.08
N GLY A 149 -27.60 -12.16 -13.08
CA GLY A 149 -28.69 -12.76 -13.85
C GLY A 149 -29.05 -14.19 -13.42
N ALA A 150 -30.20 -14.71 -13.88
CA ALA A 150 -30.50 -16.14 -13.71
C ALA A 150 -29.73 -16.95 -14.75
N VAL A 151 -28.97 -17.97 -14.34
CA VAL A 151 -28.26 -18.86 -15.27
C VAL A 151 -29.27 -19.79 -15.93
N ALA A 152 -29.60 -19.53 -17.19
CA ALA A 152 -30.57 -20.30 -17.97
C ALA A 152 -30.03 -21.70 -18.33
N ALA A 153 -30.94 -22.65 -18.56
CA ALA A 153 -30.63 -24.03 -18.91
C ALA A 153 -29.71 -24.16 -20.14
N PRO A 154 -28.92 -25.26 -20.26
CA PRO A 154 -28.05 -25.47 -21.41
C PRO A 154 -28.84 -25.42 -22.73
N GLY A 155 -28.37 -24.58 -23.66
CA GLY A 155 -29.03 -24.32 -24.94
C GLY A 155 -29.98 -23.11 -24.96
N ALA A 156 -30.24 -22.47 -23.81
CA ALA A 156 -31.07 -21.27 -23.72
C ALA A 156 -30.31 -19.93 -23.94
N GLY A 157 -28.99 -19.98 -24.10
CA GLY A 157 -28.16 -18.81 -24.36
C GLY A 157 -26.74 -18.93 -23.78
N ASN A 158 -25.92 -17.90 -24.01
CA ASN A 158 -24.61 -17.77 -23.37
C ASN A 158 -24.78 -17.41 -21.88
N LEU A 159 -23.80 -17.80 -21.05
CA LEU A 159 -23.68 -17.25 -19.69
C LEU A 159 -23.65 -15.72 -19.74
N PRO A 160 -24.28 -15.03 -18.76
CA PRO A 160 -24.11 -13.61 -18.56
C PRO A 160 -22.63 -13.20 -18.65
N PRO A 161 -22.28 -12.12 -19.38
CA PRO A 161 -20.89 -11.70 -19.56
C PRO A 161 -20.12 -11.56 -18.24
N VAL A 162 -20.81 -11.13 -17.18
CA VAL A 162 -20.25 -10.97 -15.83
C VAL A 162 -19.80 -12.30 -15.21
N LEU A 163 -20.37 -13.44 -15.62
CA LEU A 163 -19.99 -14.78 -15.17
C LEU A 163 -18.88 -15.41 -16.02
N LEU A 164 -18.55 -14.83 -17.18
CA LEU A 164 -17.49 -15.37 -18.04
C LEU A 164 -16.12 -15.43 -17.35
N PRO A 165 -15.69 -14.43 -16.54
CA PRO A 165 -14.45 -14.50 -15.78
C PRO A 165 -14.34 -15.72 -14.87
N LEU A 166 -15.43 -16.21 -14.28
CA LEU A 166 -15.43 -17.43 -13.47
C LEU A 166 -15.00 -18.67 -14.26
N LEU A 167 -15.09 -18.62 -15.59
CA LEU A 167 -14.76 -19.71 -16.49
C LEU A 167 -13.46 -19.50 -17.30
N SER A 168 -12.84 -18.31 -17.23
CA SER A 168 -11.71 -17.92 -18.08
C SER A 168 -10.48 -17.45 -17.31
N GLU A 169 -10.68 -16.85 -16.14
CA GLU A 169 -9.59 -16.56 -15.21
C GLU A 169 -9.37 -17.82 -14.34
N GLY A 170 -8.14 -18.09 -13.92
CA GLY A 170 -7.81 -19.32 -13.20
C GLY A 170 -8.58 -19.49 -11.87
N ALA A 171 -8.08 -20.34 -10.97
CA ALA A 171 -8.65 -20.48 -9.62
C ALA A 171 -8.84 -19.13 -8.88
N SER A 172 -8.17 -18.05 -9.34
CA SER A 172 -8.76 -16.71 -9.56
C SER A 172 -9.89 -16.25 -8.66
N GLN A 173 -11.06 -16.68 -9.05
CA GLN A 173 -12.31 -16.10 -8.59
C GLN A 173 -13.06 -17.06 -7.65
N TRP A 174 -12.44 -18.18 -7.30
CA TRP A 174 -13.09 -19.25 -6.57
C TRP A 174 -12.97 -19.13 -5.05
N GLY A 175 -11.99 -18.40 -4.53
CA GLY A 175 -11.74 -18.35 -3.08
C GLY A 175 -10.79 -19.44 -2.59
N TRP A 176 -10.34 -19.38 -1.34
CA TRP A 176 -9.66 -20.48 -0.66
C TRP A 176 -10.69 -21.32 0.09
N TRP A 177 -11.02 -22.52 -0.40
CA TRP A 177 -12.04 -23.39 0.20
C TRP A 177 -11.40 -24.35 1.20
N ASN A 178 -11.74 -24.18 2.48
CA ASN A 178 -11.22 -24.99 3.56
C ASN A 178 -12.11 -24.84 4.82
N PRO A 179 -12.38 -25.93 5.57
CA PRO A 179 -13.14 -25.86 6.82
C PRO A 179 -12.51 -24.96 7.89
N ASN A 180 -11.18 -24.81 7.89
CA ASN A 180 -10.44 -24.00 8.85
C ASN A 180 -10.73 -22.49 8.73
N VAL A 181 -11.47 -22.06 7.71
CA VAL A 181 -11.99 -20.69 7.61
C VAL A 181 -12.86 -20.31 8.83
N ILE A 182 -13.42 -21.30 9.53
CA ILE A 182 -14.16 -21.08 10.79
C ILE A 182 -13.38 -20.23 11.80
N GLU A 183 -12.05 -20.31 11.79
CA GLU A 183 -11.15 -19.56 12.67
C GLU A 183 -11.24 -18.03 12.48
N ARG A 184 -11.78 -17.55 11.34
CA ARG A 184 -11.99 -16.12 11.07
C ARG A 184 -13.09 -15.48 11.91
N ILE A 185 -13.94 -16.28 12.55
CA ILE A 185 -14.95 -15.77 13.49
C ILE A 185 -14.27 -15.21 14.74
N TYR A 186 -13.13 -15.78 15.11
CA TYR A 186 -12.32 -15.31 16.23
C TYR A 186 -11.31 -14.25 15.77
N THR A 187 -10.83 -13.46 16.73
CA THR A 187 -9.66 -12.62 16.49
C THR A 187 -8.46 -13.52 16.23
N VAL A 188 -7.95 -13.48 15.00
CA VAL A 188 -6.75 -14.23 14.62
C VAL A 188 -5.52 -13.54 15.21
N GLU A 189 -4.91 -14.20 16.18
CA GLU A 189 -3.77 -13.71 16.98
C GLU A 189 -2.57 -14.68 16.89
N PRO A 190 -1.35 -14.21 17.20
CA PRO A 190 -0.19 -15.07 17.29
C PRO A 190 -0.32 -16.07 18.46
N GLN A 191 -0.43 -17.33 18.10
CA GLN A 191 -0.41 -18.52 18.97
C GLN A 191 1.01 -19.09 19.13
N PRO A 192 1.30 -19.68 20.31
CA PRO A 192 2.53 -20.43 20.51
C PRO A 192 2.61 -21.64 19.56
N ARG A 193 3.83 -22.07 19.22
CA ARG A 193 4.05 -23.17 18.25
C ARG A 193 3.35 -24.46 18.68
N GLU A 194 3.21 -24.68 19.98
CA GLU A 194 2.54 -25.86 20.54
C GLU A 194 1.07 -25.97 20.12
N GLU A 195 0.42 -24.85 19.81
CA GLU A 195 -0.98 -24.74 19.39
C GLU A 195 -1.16 -24.75 17.86
N TRP A 196 -0.08 -24.78 17.09
CA TRP A 196 -0.15 -24.87 15.63
C TRP A 196 -0.75 -26.20 15.18
N PRO A 197 -1.38 -26.25 13.97
CA PRO A 197 -1.79 -27.49 13.33
C PRO A 197 -0.68 -28.53 13.32
N ASP A 198 -1.03 -29.80 13.58
CA ASP A 198 -0.04 -30.87 13.81
C ASP A 198 0.92 -31.05 12.62
N ASP A 199 0.41 -30.96 11.40
CA ASP A 199 1.19 -31.02 10.16
C ASP A 199 2.16 -29.83 10.03
N LEU A 200 1.68 -28.63 10.31
CA LEU A 200 2.51 -27.43 10.30
C LEU A 200 3.60 -27.51 11.37
N ARG A 201 3.24 -27.90 12.59
CA ARG A 201 4.16 -28.03 13.73
C ARG A 201 5.22 -29.11 13.52
N ALA A 202 4.84 -30.23 12.88
CA ALA A 202 5.75 -31.36 12.64
C ALA A 202 6.84 -31.05 11.61
N HIS A 203 6.53 -30.21 10.61
CA HIS A 203 7.41 -29.96 9.47
C HIS A 203 8.03 -28.57 9.45
N TYR A 204 7.50 -27.64 10.26
CA TYR A 204 7.91 -26.24 10.20
C TYR A 204 8.14 -25.63 11.60
N GLU A 205 9.01 -24.64 11.63
CA GLU A 205 9.28 -23.82 12.81
C GLU A 205 9.25 -22.33 12.46
N PRO A 206 8.99 -21.43 13.43
CA PRO A 206 9.07 -20.00 13.21
C PRO A 206 10.45 -19.60 12.68
N ALA A 207 10.48 -18.76 11.65
CA ALA A 207 11.72 -18.16 11.16
C ALA A 207 12.23 -17.13 12.18
N ARG A 208 13.03 -17.56 13.16
CA ARG A 208 13.46 -16.73 14.31
C ARG A 208 14.30 -15.50 13.93
N ASP A 209 14.93 -15.54 12.76
CA ASP A 209 15.72 -14.42 12.21
C ASP A 209 14.82 -13.31 11.62
N TRP A 210 13.52 -13.56 11.58
CA TRP A 210 12.49 -12.67 11.05
C TRP A 210 11.55 -12.21 12.16
N ARG A 211 10.72 -11.19 11.88
CA ARG A 211 9.49 -10.98 12.65
C ARG A 211 8.61 -12.21 12.43
N PRO A 212 8.40 -13.08 13.45
CA PRO A 212 7.77 -14.38 13.22
C PRO A 212 6.30 -14.25 12.81
N TRP A 213 5.67 -13.13 13.14
CA TRP A 213 4.28 -12.79 12.88
C TRP A 213 4.19 -11.49 12.08
N ILE A 214 3.28 -11.46 11.09
CA ILE A 214 2.95 -10.27 10.30
C ILE A 214 1.50 -9.89 10.60
N ASP A 215 1.30 -8.80 11.35
CA ASP A 215 -0.03 -8.31 11.73
C ASP A 215 -0.88 -7.91 10.50
N GLU A 216 -0.24 -7.37 9.46
CA GLU A 216 -0.91 -6.88 8.26
C GLU A 216 -1.70 -7.94 7.50
N ILE A 217 -1.27 -9.21 7.59
CA ILE A 217 -1.90 -10.35 6.90
C ILE A 217 -2.22 -11.53 7.83
N GLN A 218 -1.93 -11.40 9.12
CA GLN A 218 -2.19 -12.40 10.17
C GLN A 218 -1.59 -13.77 9.83
N ALA A 219 -0.29 -13.78 9.52
CA ALA A 219 0.43 -14.98 9.12
C ALA A 219 1.82 -15.08 9.76
N TYR A 220 2.33 -16.30 9.87
CA TYR A 220 3.68 -16.59 10.35
C TYR A 220 4.69 -16.70 9.22
N HIS A 221 5.88 -16.15 9.45
CA HIS A 221 7.08 -16.59 8.75
C HIS A 221 7.52 -17.93 9.31
N VAL A 222 7.55 -18.93 8.44
CA VAL A 222 7.96 -20.29 8.80
C VAL A 222 9.09 -20.77 7.91
N ARG A 223 9.89 -21.70 8.43
CA ARG A 223 10.89 -22.44 7.67
C ARG A 223 10.70 -23.93 7.90
N ARG A 224 11.15 -24.74 6.93
CA ARG A 224 11.17 -26.20 7.10
C ARG A 224 12.13 -26.56 8.23
N ILE A 225 11.72 -27.53 9.03
CA ILE A 225 12.63 -28.19 9.97
C ILE A 225 13.47 -29.14 9.14
N ASP A 226 14.76 -28.82 8.95
CA ASP A 226 15.70 -29.73 8.30
C ASP A 226 15.78 -31.03 9.10
N GLY A 227 15.27 -32.14 8.55
CA GLY A 227 15.22 -33.38 9.32
C GLY A 227 14.65 -34.59 8.59
N ALA A 228 15.44 -35.20 7.71
CA ALA A 228 15.24 -36.62 7.34
C ALA A 228 16.54 -37.39 6.98
N GLY A 229 17.71 -36.74 6.97
CA GLY A 229 18.90 -37.30 6.31
C GLY A 229 20.15 -37.51 7.15
N GLY A 230 20.14 -37.43 8.48
CA GLY A 230 21.36 -37.71 9.28
C GLY A 230 22.60 -36.85 8.95
N GLU A 231 22.45 -35.80 8.15
CA GLU A 231 23.51 -34.87 7.80
C GLU A 231 23.61 -33.77 8.86
N SER A 232 24.83 -33.27 9.03
CA SER A 232 25.19 -32.25 10.02
C SER A 232 24.27 -31.04 9.92
N VAL A 233 23.81 -30.55 11.07
CA VAL A 233 23.01 -29.32 11.15
C VAL A 233 23.77 -28.19 10.43
N PRO A 234 23.17 -27.52 9.42
CA PRO A 234 23.84 -26.47 8.65
C PRO A 234 24.34 -25.35 9.57
N ALA A 235 25.38 -24.65 9.12
CA ALA A 235 25.91 -23.49 9.84
C ALA A 235 24.81 -22.42 9.97
N GLU A 236 24.87 -21.58 11.00
CA GLU A 236 23.86 -20.55 11.29
C GLU A 236 23.61 -19.60 10.11
N ALA A 237 24.67 -19.32 9.32
CA ALA A 237 24.60 -18.52 8.10
C ALA A 237 23.88 -19.22 6.92
N GLU A 238 23.87 -20.56 6.88
CA GLU A 238 23.10 -21.34 5.89
C GLU A 238 21.64 -21.46 6.31
N ARG A 239 21.37 -21.55 7.62
CA ARG A 239 20.01 -21.53 8.18
C ARG A 239 19.29 -20.19 7.99
N ALA A 240 20.02 -19.08 8.00
CA ALA A 240 19.48 -17.76 7.66
C ALA A 240 19.10 -17.62 6.16
N ARG A 241 19.54 -18.56 5.30
CA ARG A 241 19.28 -18.59 3.85
C ARG A 241 18.28 -19.66 3.42
N ALA A 242 17.73 -20.43 4.36
CA ALA A 242 16.78 -21.48 4.04
C ALA A 242 15.46 -20.88 3.50
N PRO A 243 14.78 -21.57 2.55
CA PRO A 243 13.51 -21.10 2.04
C PRO A 243 12.48 -20.84 3.15
N ALA A 244 11.93 -19.64 3.13
CA ALA A 244 10.85 -19.18 4.00
C ALA A 244 9.49 -19.43 3.34
N GLY A 245 8.48 -19.58 4.18
CA GLY A 245 7.07 -19.59 3.79
C GLY A 245 6.26 -18.65 4.66
N LEU A 246 5.04 -18.41 4.21
CA LEU A 246 4.09 -17.53 4.86
C LEU A 246 2.75 -18.26 4.98
N VAL A 247 2.30 -18.48 6.22
CA VAL A 247 1.15 -19.34 6.52
C VAL A 247 0.31 -18.77 7.65
N THR A 248 -1.02 -18.82 7.54
CA THR A 248 -1.92 -18.41 8.64
C THR A 248 -1.86 -19.43 9.79
N PRO A 249 -2.26 -19.06 11.03
CA PRO A 249 -2.29 -19.99 12.17
C PRO A 249 -3.09 -21.26 11.93
N TYR A 250 -4.11 -21.17 11.08
CA TYR A 250 -5.01 -22.27 10.74
C TYR A 250 -4.64 -22.97 9.42
N GLY A 251 -3.42 -22.76 8.91
CA GLY A 251 -2.80 -23.58 7.86
C GLY A 251 -3.02 -23.11 6.42
N ARG A 252 -3.49 -21.89 6.16
CA ARG A 252 -3.55 -21.34 4.80
C ARG A 252 -2.17 -20.85 4.38
N TRP A 253 -1.59 -21.49 3.37
CA TRP A 253 -0.37 -21.01 2.72
C TRP A 253 -0.64 -19.82 1.81
N LEU A 254 0.11 -18.73 2.02
CA LEU A 254 0.19 -17.57 1.12
C LEU A 254 1.47 -17.63 0.29
N VAL A 255 2.54 -18.19 0.86
CA VAL A 255 3.77 -18.57 0.17
C VAL A 255 4.23 -19.91 0.72
N HIS A 256 4.27 -20.95 -0.10
CA HIS A 256 4.77 -22.25 0.34
C HIS A 256 6.31 -22.28 0.30
N PRO A 257 7.03 -22.86 1.27
CA PRO A 257 8.50 -22.94 1.26
C PRO A 257 9.09 -23.64 0.03
N ASP A 258 8.35 -24.58 -0.59
CA ASP A 258 8.75 -25.21 -1.85
C ASP A 258 8.77 -24.22 -3.04
N GLU A 259 8.18 -23.04 -2.88
CA GLU A 259 8.38 -21.93 -3.82
C GLU A 259 9.76 -21.29 -3.69
N GLY A 260 10.66 -21.77 -2.83
CA GLY A 260 12.08 -21.38 -2.80
C GLY A 260 12.30 -19.89 -2.51
N ALA A 261 11.35 -19.22 -1.85
CA ALA A 261 11.48 -17.84 -1.44
C ALA A 261 12.50 -17.76 -0.29
N GLU A 262 13.56 -16.97 -0.42
CA GLU A 262 14.50 -16.75 0.68
C GLU A 262 14.18 -15.49 1.46
N TRP A 263 13.51 -14.55 0.81
CA TRP A 263 13.08 -13.30 1.41
C TRP A 263 11.61 -13.03 1.09
N ILE A 264 10.79 -12.77 2.11
CA ILE A 264 9.36 -12.47 1.99
C ILE A 264 9.06 -11.18 2.77
N GLU A 265 8.64 -10.12 2.10
CA GLU A 265 8.17 -8.89 2.76
C GLU A 265 6.74 -8.59 2.38
N VAL A 266 5.98 -7.95 3.28
CA VAL A 266 4.65 -7.42 2.96
C VAL A 266 4.76 -5.90 2.83
N GLU A 267 4.52 -5.39 1.63
CA GLU A 267 4.68 -3.96 1.32
C GLU A 267 3.61 -3.49 0.35
N ALA A 268 3.05 -2.30 0.59
CA ALA A 268 2.02 -1.66 -0.22
C ALA A 268 0.81 -2.54 -0.61
N GLY A 269 0.48 -3.56 0.18
CA GLY A 269 -0.62 -4.51 -0.10
C GLY A 269 -0.21 -5.71 -0.96
N TYR A 270 1.08 -5.99 -1.09
CA TYR A 270 1.63 -7.14 -1.80
C TYR A 270 2.59 -7.94 -0.92
N ILE A 271 2.77 -9.21 -1.29
CA ILE A 271 3.82 -10.07 -0.76
C ILE A 271 4.98 -10.06 -1.77
N VAL A 272 6.08 -9.41 -1.40
CA VAL A 272 7.32 -9.32 -2.17
C VAL A 272 8.16 -10.56 -1.90
N ILE A 273 8.48 -11.31 -2.93
CA ILE A 273 9.30 -12.52 -2.86
C ILE A 273 10.64 -12.25 -3.53
N ARG A 274 11.75 -12.59 -2.86
CA ARG A 274 13.07 -12.66 -3.50
C ARG A 274 13.64 -14.07 -3.35
N ARG A 275 14.22 -14.58 -4.44
CA ARG A 275 14.93 -15.87 -4.48
C ARG A 275 16.41 -15.59 -4.66
N HIS A 276 17.29 -16.40 -4.05
CA HIS A 276 18.70 -16.32 -4.43
C HIS A 276 18.90 -16.72 -5.88
N ASP A 277 19.92 -16.14 -6.48
CA ASP A 277 20.47 -16.61 -7.73
C ASP A 277 21.99 -16.73 -7.54
N ASP A 278 22.53 -17.85 -8.01
CA ASP A 278 23.98 -18.09 -8.09
C ASP A 278 24.63 -17.22 -9.19
N SER A 279 23.82 -16.46 -9.94
CA SER A 279 24.27 -15.60 -11.04
C SER A 279 24.58 -14.17 -10.57
N ASN A 280 25.57 -13.55 -11.22
CA ASN A 280 25.91 -12.13 -11.04
C ASN A 280 24.81 -11.16 -11.54
N ALA A 281 23.64 -11.63 -11.99
CA ALA A 281 22.59 -10.85 -12.65
C ALA A 281 21.54 -10.23 -11.69
N GLY A 282 21.80 -10.25 -10.37
CA GLY A 282 20.92 -9.74 -9.32
C GLY A 282 19.96 -10.78 -8.74
N ILE A 283 19.25 -10.44 -7.65
CA ILE A 283 18.36 -11.35 -6.91
C ILE A 283 16.96 -11.36 -7.55
N PRO A 284 16.51 -12.45 -8.22
CA PRO A 284 15.18 -12.54 -8.83
C PRO A 284 14.09 -12.23 -7.83
N SER A 285 13.16 -11.38 -8.24
CA SER A 285 12.06 -10.89 -7.42
C SER A 285 10.72 -11.13 -8.08
N GLY A 286 9.69 -11.36 -7.28
CA GLY A 286 8.31 -11.50 -7.71
C GLY A 286 7.35 -10.85 -6.72
N LEU A 287 6.12 -10.66 -7.16
CA LEU A 287 5.03 -10.08 -6.37
C LEU A 287 3.83 -11.03 -6.37
N LYS A 288 3.29 -11.30 -5.18
CA LYS A 288 1.98 -11.90 -5.01
C LYS A 288 1.01 -10.91 -4.37
N ASP A 289 -0.28 -11.07 -4.65
CA ASP A 289 -1.32 -10.44 -3.84
C ASP A 289 -1.37 -11.04 -2.43
N LEU A 290 -2.17 -10.45 -1.54
CA LEU A 290 -2.31 -10.96 -0.17
C LEU A 290 -3.00 -12.33 -0.10
N ASN A 291 -3.61 -12.80 -1.19
CA ASN A 291 -4.18 -14.14 -1.28
C ASN A 291 -3.15 -15.22 -1.68
N GLY A 292 -1.88 -14.83 -1.88
CA GLY A 292 -0.81 -15.74 -2.28
C GLY A 292 -0.74 -15.98 -3.79
N ARG A 293 -1.44 -15.19 -4.62
CA ARG A 293 -1.43 -15.34 -6.08
C ARG A 293 -0.39 -14.46 -6.73
N TRP A 294 0.33 -15.02 -7.69
CA TRP A 294 1.31 -14.28 -8.47
C TRP A 294 0.64 -13.16 -9.28
N ILE A 295 1.10 -11.94 -9.06
CA ILE A 295 0.85 -10.77 -9.91
C ILE A 295 1.99 -10.64 -10.91
N LEU A 296 3.23 -10.67 -10.40
CA LEU A 296 4.44 -10.78 -11.21
C LEU A 296 5.25 -11.99 -10.72
N PRO A 297 5.28 -13.12 -11.45
CA PRO A 297 6.09 -14.26 -11.04
C PRO A 297 7.58 -13.94 -11.19
N THR A 298 8.43 -14.63 -10.42
CA THR A 298 9.91 -14.48 -10.54
C THR A 298 10.43 -14.80 -11.95
N SER A 299 9.69 -15.63 -12.72
CA SER A 299 9.97 -15.91 -14.13
C SER A 299 9.76 -14.72 -15.07
N ALA A 300 9.13 -13.63 -14.61
CA ALA A 300 8.98 -12.38 -15.37
C ALA A 300 10.33 -11.67 -15.58
N GLY A 301 11.39 -12.07 -14.87
CA GLY A 301 12.76 -11.60 -15.10
C GLY A 301 13.09 -10.26 -14.44
N TYR A 302 12.36 -9.88 -13.40
CA TYR A 302 12.65 -8.69 -12.61
C TYR A 302 13.50 -9.01 -11.39
N VAL A 303 14.39 -8.08 -11.03
CA VAL A 303 15.16 -8.06 -9.79
C VAL A 303 14.82 -6.81 -9.00
N GLY A 304 14.86 -6.90 -7.67
CA GLY A 304 14.66 -5.76 -6.78
C GLY A 304 13.27 -5.11 -6.90
N LEU A 305 12.21 -5.89 -7.10
CA LEU A 305 10.85 -5.34 -7.13
C LEU A 305 10.53 -4.61 -5.82
N LEU A 306 10.01 -3.39 -5.95
CA LEU A 306 9.65 -2.50 -4.86
C LEU A 306 8.27 -1.87 -5.13
N PRO A 307 7.19 -2.44 -4.57
CA PRO A 307 5.85 -1.87 -4.65
C PRO A 307 5.81 -0.51 -3.95
N LEU A 308 5.48 0.55 -4.70
CA LEU A 308 5.30 1.89 -4.14
C LEU A 308 3.86 2.09 -3.66
N THR A 309 2.90 1.52 -4.41
CA THR A 309 1.47 1.61 -4.17
C THR A 309 0.81 0.30 -4.62
N ARG A 310 -0.52 0.19 -4.45
CA ARG A 310 -1.32 -0.93 -5.00
C ARG A 310 -1.40 -0.97 -6.52
N THR A 311 -0.89 0.05 -7.21
CA THR A 311 -1.00 0.17 -8.66
C THR A 311 0.34 0.44 -9.33
N LEU A 312 1.40 0.69 -8.55
CA LEU A 312 2.71 1.08 -9.06
C LEU A 312 3.82 0.33 -8.32
N THR A 313 4.74 -0.27 -9.07
CA THR A 313 5.95 -0.91 -8.54
C THR A 313 7.16 -0.50 -9.36
N LEU A 314 8.31 -0.37 -8.69
CA LEU A 314 9.60 -0.30 -9.37
C LEU A 314 10.17 -1.70 -9.55
N GLY A 315 10.98 -1.88 -10.59
CA GLY A 315 11.74 -3.11 -10.83
C GLY A 315 12.86 -2.88 -11.83
N THR A 316 13.93 -3.65 -11.70
CA THR A 316 15.01 -3.67 -12.71
C THR A 316 14.89 -4.97 -13.50
N ARG A 317 14.94 -4.91 -14.83
CA ARG A 317 15.00 -6.15 -15.63
C ARG A 317 16.37 -6.78 -15.46
N SER A 318 16.40 -8.07 -15.16
CA SER A 318 17.63 -8.85 -15.18
C SER A 318 18.12 -8.93 -16.63
N SER A 319 19.22 -8.24 -16.96
CA SER A 319 19.90 -8.44 -18.23
C SER A 319 20.69 -9.76 -18.13
N ARG A 320 20.39 -10.71 -19.02
CA ARG A 320 21.25 -11.90 -19.21
C ARG A 320 22.58 -11.55 -19.90
N SER A 321 22.81 -10.29 -20.25
CA SER A 321 23.98 -9.75 -20.94
C SER A 321 24.86 -8.94 -19.99
N GLU A 322 26.18 -9.04 -20.15
CA GLU A 322 27.24 -8.54 -19.26
C GLU A 322 27.24 -7.02 -18.97
N GLU A 323 26.33 -6.24 -19.56
CA GLU A 323 26.06 -4.87 -19.15
C GLU A 323 24.78 -4.85 -18.29
N MET A 324 24.98 -4.84 -16.98
CA MET A 324 23.96 -4.34 -16.05
C MET A 324 23.86 -2.83 -16.26
N ASP A 325 23.05 -2.40 -17.23
CA ASP A 325 22.53 -1.05 -17.17
C ASP A 325 21.53 -1.08 -16.02
N GLY A 326 21.88 -0.45 -14.89
CA GLY A 326 21.16 -0.49 -13.60
C GLY A 326 19.82 0.25 -13.64
N THR A 327 19.13 0.11 -14.77
CA THR A 327 18.02 0.92 -15.22
C THR A 327 16.74 0.42 -14.56
N VAL A 328 16.10 1.28 -13.78
CA VAL A 328 14.86 0.97 -13.08
C VAL A 328 13.68 1.30 -13.99
N GLU A 329 12.69 0.42 -14.02
CA GLU A 329 11.39 0.62 -14.67
C GLU A 329 10.32 0.89 -13.61
N LEU A 330 9.36 1.76 -13.92
CA LEU A 330 8.10 1.85 -13.19
C LEU A 330 7.04 1.06 -13.93
N LEU A 331 6.41 0.10 -13.26
CA LEU A 331 5.38 -0.77 -13.79
C LEU A 331 4.02 -0.43 -13.17
N ARG A 332 2.98 -0.49 -13.99
CA ARG A 332 1.59 -0.47 -13.57
C ARG A 332 1.13 -1.88 -13.19
N LEU A 333 0.57 -2.01 -12.00
CA LEU A 333 -0.04 -3.24 -11.51
C LEU A 333 -1.57 -3.22 -11.73
N PRO A 334 -2.21 -4.39 -11.90
CA PRO A 334 -1.64 -5.75 -11.84
C PRO A 334 -0.97 -6.22 -13.14
N ASP A 335 -1.18 -5.52 -14.27
CA ASP A 335 -0.84 -6.01 -15.60
C ASP A 335 0.68 -6.06 -15.89
N GLY A 336 1.49 -5.39 -15.07
CA GLY A 336 2.94 -5.31 -15.25
C GLY A 336 3.36 -4.42 -16.43
N GLU A 337 2.47 -3.54 -16.89
CA GLU A 337 2.73 -2.64 -18.03
C GLU A 337 3.82 -1.61 -17.63
N PRO A 338 4.92 -1.48 -18.39
CA PRO A 338 5.92 -0.45 -18.12
C PRO A 338 5.37 0.93 -18.48
N LEU A 339 5.40 1.86 -17.53
CA LEU A 339 4.99 3.26 -17.70
C LEU A 339 6.16 4.19 -17.97
N PHE A 340 7.28 3.94 -17.30
CA PHE A 340 8.51 4.70 -17.44
C PHE A 340 9.69 3.73 -17.43
N ASP A 341 10.68 4.03 -18.27
CA ASP A 341 11.98 3.40 -18.29
C ASP A 341 13.06 4.43 -17.91
N ASN A 342 14.32 4.00 -17.89
CA ASN A 342 15.47 4.87 -17.63
C ASN A 342 15.45 5.65 -16.30
N LEU A 343 14.94 5.00 -15.25
CA LEU A 343 14.91 5.57 -13.90
C LEU A 343 16.13 5.14 -13.09
N THR A 344 16.51 5.97 -12.14
CA THR A 344 17.47 5.65 -11.07
C THR A 344 16.76 5.23 -9.77
N GLY A 345 15.44 5.39 -9.71
CA GLY A 345 14.60 4.95 -8.60
C GLY A 345 13.30 5.74 -8.49
N GLY A 346 12.65 5.61 -7.34
CA GLY A 346 11.44 6.36 -7.01
C GLY A 346 10.93 6.01 -5.63
N MET A 347 9.94 6.78 -5.15
CA MET A 347 9.35 6.59 -3.83
C MET A 347 7.93 7.14 -3.74
N LEU A 348 7.09 6.52 -2.92
CA LEU A 348 5.89 7.15 -2.39
C LEU A 348 6.29 8.15 -1.29
N HIS A 349 5.76 9.36 -1.34
CA HIS A 349 6.05 10.40 -0.37
C HIS A 349 4.84 10.67 0.55
N ASP A 350 5.07 11.32 1.67
CA ASP A 350 4.06 11.60 2.73
C ASP A 350 2.81 12.38 2.26
N ASP A 351 2.85 12.99 1.09
CA ASP A 351 1.72 13.70 0.48
C ASP A 351 0.83 12.79 -0.38
N GLY A 352 1.12 11.49 -0.42
CA GLY A 352 0.39 10.50 -1.22
C GLY A 352 0.71 10.56 -2.71
N ARG A 353 1.81 11.21 -3.12
CA ARG A 353 2.27 11.25 -4.51
C ARG A 353 3.54 10.44 -4.69
N VAL A 354 3.67 9.82 -5.87
CA VAL A 354 4.88 9.08 -6.24
C VAL A 354 5.86 10.03 -6.91
N ARG A 355 7.14 9.93 -6.56
CA ARG A 355 8.24 10.63 -7.23
C ARG A 355 9.14 9.61 -7.89
N ILE A 356 9.40 9.79 -9.18
CA ILE A 356 10.36 8.99 -9.93
C ILE A 356 11.58 9.84 -10.29
N PHE A 357 12.75 9.23 -10.24
CA PHE A 357 14.04 9.87 -10.46
C PHE A 357 14.58 9.43 -11.82
N HIS A 358 14.70 10.37 -12.75
CA HIS A 358 15.19 10.11 -14.10
C HIS A 358 16.73 10.08 -14.13
N ALA A 359 17.30 9.37 -15.09
CA ALA A 359 18.75 9.30 -15.27
C ALA A 359 19.40 10.66 -15.59
N ASP A 360 18.63 11.63 -16.10
CA ASP A 360 19.07 13.00 -16.41
C ASP A 360 19.05 13.95 -15.19
N ASP A 361 18.94 13.42 -13.96
CA ASP A 361 18.90 14.18 -12.70
C ASP A 361 17.63 15.06 -12.58
N THR A 362 16.56 14.73 -13.32
CA THR A 362 15.22 15.32 -13.15
C THR A 362 14.25 14.40 -12.41
N MET A 363 13.14 14.96 -11.94
CA MET A 363 12.13 14.26 -11.16
C MET A 363 10.74 14.51 -11.74
N SER A 364 9.93 13.45 -11.83
CA SER A 364 8.49 13.56 -12.10
C SER A 364 7.68 13.25 -10.87
N VAL A 365 6.55 13.93 -10.71
CA VAL A 365 5.55 13.62 -9.69
C VAL A 365 4.35 12.99 -10.37
N LEU A 366 3.96 11.83 -9.88
CA LEU A 366 2.89 11.02 -10.45
C LEU A 366 1.72 10.94 -9.47
N ASP A 367 0.52 10.81 -10.02
CA ASP A 367 -0.63 10.32 -9.27
C ASP A 367 -0.38 8.87 -8.85
N ALA A 368 -0.48 8.61 -7.55
CA ALA A 368 -0.16 7.32 -6.94
C ALA A 368 -1.11 6.18 -7.36
N THR A 369 -2.28 6.50 -7.91
CA THR A 369 -3.27 5.51 -8.34
C THR A 369 -3.10 5.16 -9.80
N THR A 370 -2.93 6.16 -10.66
CA THR A 370 -2.90 5.96 -12.12
C THR A 370 -1.49 5.83 -12.71
N GLY A 371 -0.49 6.38 -12.02
CA GLY A 371 0.87 6.54 -12.52
C GLY A 371 1.02 7.70 -13.51
N GLU A 372 -0.01 8.52 -13.71
CA GLU A 372 0.06 9.65 -14.63
C GLU A 372 0.85 10.82 -14.03
N PRO A 373 1.71 11.49 -14.82
CA PRO A 373 2.42 12.67 -14.34
C PRO A 373 1.46 13.84 -14.09
N LEU A 374 1.66 14.53 -12.97
CA LEU A 374 0.86 15.70 -12.62
C LEU A 374 1.18 16.92 -13.49
N PHE A 375 2.43 17.00 -13.97
CA PHE A 375 2.94 18.06 -14.85
C PHE A 375 4.28 17.66 -15.47
N ASP A 376 4.73 18.45 -16.44
CA ASP A 376 5.95 18.20 -17.22
C ASP A 376 7.24 18.12 -16.37
N THR A 377 8.09 17.17 -16.72
CA THR A 377 9.37 16.90 -16.08
C THR A 377 10.40 17.97 -16.44
N ARG A 378 10.77 18.81 -15.47
CA ARG A 378 11.84 19.83 -15.65
C ARG A 378 12.62 20.18 -14.39
N TYR A 379 12.20 19.65 -13.24
CA TYR A 379 12.77 20.00 -11.95
C TYR A 379 13.72 18.91 -11.50
N LYS A 380 14.82 19.32 -10.85
CA LYS A 380 15.75 18.40 -10.20
C LYS A 380 15.07 17.72 -9.00
N ASN A 381 14.34 18.49 -8.20
CA ASN A 381 13.57 17.97 -7.09
C ASN A 381 12.19 18.62 -7.00
N VAL A 382 11.21 17.84 -6.56
CA VAL A 382 9.89 18.33 -6.16
C VAL A 382 9.59 17.79 -4.76
N PHE A 383 9.46 18.69 -3.78
CA PHE A 383 9.20 18.32 -2.39
C PHE A 383 7.73 17.97 -2.17
N ALA A 384 7.38 17.55 -0.95
CA ALA A 384 6.00 17.26 -0.58
C ALA A 384 5.05 18.44 -0.88
N PHE A 385 3.84 18.13 -1.34
CA PHE A 385 2.75 19.08 -1.49
C PHE A 385 2.11 19.38 -0.13
N HIS A 386 1.85 20.66 0.11
CA HIS A 386 1.11 21.09 1.29
C HIS A 386 -0.33 20.57 1.22
N ARG A 387 -0.76 19.73 2.19
CA ARG A 387 -2.07 19.04 2.21
C ARG A 387 -3.28 19.90 1.81
N LYS A 388 -3.35 21.15 2.30
CA LYS A 388 -4.44 22.09 1.99
C LYS A 388 -4.21 22.98 0.77
N LEU A 389 -3.06 23.64 0.70
CA LEU A 389 -2.74 24.61 -0.36
C LEU A 389 -2.34 23.99 -1.68
N ARG A 390 -1.95 22.70 -1.69
CA ARG A 390 -1.46 21.99 -2.87
C ARG A 390 -0.27 22.70 -3.52
N LEU A 391 0.62 23.25 -2.70
CA LEU A 391 1.88 23.89 -3.10
C LEU A 391 3.08 23.03 -2.72
N ALA A 392 4.07 22.95 -3.60
CA ALA A 392 5.34 22.28 -3.35
C ALA A 392 6.53 23.19 -3.68
N VAL A 393 7.61 23.04 -2.92
CA VAL A 393 8.90 23.63 -3.29
C VAL A 393 9.51 22.79 -4.40
N VAL A 394 10.06 23.45 -5.41
CA VAL A 394 10.79 22.82 -6.49
C VAL A 394 12.21 23.33 -6.54
N GLU A 395 13.13 22.44 -6.91
CA GLU A 395 14.51 22.79 -7.20
C GLU A 395 14.75 22.66 -8.69
N TRP A 396 15.31 23.70 -9.28
CA TRP A 396 15.64 23.78 -10.68
C TRP A 396 17.13 24.05 -10.84
N ARG A 397 17.76 23.34 -11.79
CA ARG A 397 19.13 23.62 -12.20
C ARG A 397 19.09 24.33 -13.54
N ALA A 398 19.63 25.54 -13.59
CA ALA A 398 19.75 26.28 -14.84
C ALA A 398 20.67 25.50 -15.81
N PRO A 399 20.34 25.43 -17.12
CA PRO A 399 21.22 24.83 -18.12
C PRO A 399 22.56 25.58 -18.20
N GLY A 400 23.69 24.91 -17.95
CA GLY A 400 25.04 25.49 -18.04
C GLY A 400 26.01 25.01 -16.94
N GLU A 401 27.29 25.42 -17.02
CA GLU A 401 28.29 25.09 -15.98
C GLU A 401 28.02 25.84 -14.66
N PRO A 402 28.13 25.18 -13.50
CA PRO A 402 28.02 25.83 -12.20
C PRO A 402 29.09 26.92 -12.04
N SER A 403 28.70 28.12 -11.57
CA SER A 403 29.63 29.19 -11.21
C SER A 403 29.73 29.30 -9.68
N PRO A 404 30.90 29.67 -9.11
CA PRO A 404 31.03 29.98 -7.69
C PRO A 404 30.00 31.01 -7.18
N ASP A 405 29.52 31.89 -8.06
CA ASP A 405 28.56 32.97 -7.74
C ASP A 405 27.09 32.56 -7.90
N SER A 406 26.81 31.39 -8.50
CA SER A 406 25.46 30.86 -8.67
C SER A 406 25.50 29.37 -8.31
N PRO A 407 24.99 28.95 -7.14
CA PRO A 407 25.13 27.59 -6.60
C PRO A 407 24.45 26.49 -7.44
N GLY A 408 24.07 26.78 -8.69
CA GLY A 408 23.54 25.88 -9.70
C GLY A 408 22.08 25.53 -9.48
N ILE A 409 21.62 25.50 -8.23
CA ILE A 409 20.25 25.13 -7.85
C ILE A 409 19.50 26.36 -7.36
N GLN A 410 18.38 26.65 -8.02
CA GLN A 410 17.44 27.70 -7.64
C GLN A 410 16.13 27.05 -7.19
N GLN A 411 15.49 27.64 -6.19
CA GLN A 411 14.23 27.18 -5.66
C GLN A 411 13.07 28.07 -6.10
N GLY A 412 11.92 27.45 -6.28
CA GLY A 412 10.63 28.11 -6.55
C GLY A 412 9.50 27.36 -5.87
N VAL A 413 8.26 27.77 -6.16
CA VAL A 413 7.05 27.10 -5.67
C VAL A 413 6.12 26.85 -6.84
N VAL A 414 5.61 25.63 -6.94
CA VAL A 414 4.56 25.24 -7.90
C VAL A 414 3.29 24.84 -7.17
N ASP A 415 2.16 24.97 -7.85
CA ASP A 415 0.94 24.25 -7.48
C ASP A 415 0.91 22.85 -8.08
N GLU A 416 -0.10 22.05 -7.69
CA GLU A 416 -0.26 20.65 -8.10
C GLU A 416 -0.51 20.47 -9.61
N SER A 417 -0.87 21.53 -10.34
CA SER A 417 -0.95 21.52 -11.81
C SER A 417 0.40 21.82 -12.49
N GLY A 418 1.46 22.06 -11.71
CA GLY A 418 2.78 22.44 -12.20
C GLY A 418 2.93 23.93 -12.53
N ARG A 419 1.92 24.75 -12.28
CA ARG A 419 2.01 26.20 -12.47
C ARG A 419 2.95 26.80 -11.44
N LEU A 420 3.92 27.58 -11.90
CA LEU A 420 4.83 28.33 -11.04
C LEU A 420 4.06 29.44 -10.31
N VAL A 421 4.04 29.35 -8.99
CA VAL A 421 3.49 30.33 -8.05
C VAL A 421 4.59 31.31 -7.62
N ILE A 422 5.79 30.79 -7.35
CA ILE A 422 7.00 31.58 -7.11
C ILE A 422 8.06 31.12 -8.12
N PRO A 423 8.68 32.03 -8.91
CA PRO A 423 9.67 31.67 -9.91
C PRO A 423 10.90 30.99 -9.29
N CYS A 424 11.57 30.13 -10.07
CA CYS A 424 12.79 29.45 -9.67
C CYS A 424 14.01 30.38 -9.77
N GLU A 425 14.04 31.45 -8.98
CA GLU A 425 15.14 32.43 -8.95
C GLU A 425 15.75 32.63 -7.55
N TYR A 426 15.19 31.95 -6.54
CA TYR A 426 15.59 32.10 -5.15
C TYR A 426 16.66 31.08 -4.77
N ALA A 427 17.53 31.46 -3.84
CA ALA A 427 18.48 30.51 -3.24
C ALA A 427 17.78 29.60 -2.24
N HIS A 428 16.70 30.08 -1.61
CA HIS A 428 15.93 29.29 -0.66
C HIS A 428 14.47 29.72 -0.59
N ILE A 429 13.54 28.78 -0.58
CA ILE A 429 12.17 28.95 -0.12
C ILE A 429 12.09 28.43 1.31
N HIS A 430 11.44 29.14 2.24
CA HIS A 430 11.38 28.65 3.62
C HIS A 430 10.60 27.33 3.72
N HIS A 431 11.30 26.23 4.01
CA HIS A 431 10.73 24.91 4.20
C HIS A 431 11.56 24.09 5.21
N ALA A 432 11.01 22.98 5.72
CA ALA A 432 11.81 21.95 6.40
C ALA A 432 12.38 20.98 5.35
N TYR A 433 13.38 20.16 5.71
CA TYR A 433 14.04 19.25 4.75
C TYR A 433 13.06 18.42 3.92
N LYS A 434 13.02 18.66 2.59
CA LYS A 434 12.10 18.02 1.61
C LYS A 434 10.59 18.13 1.94
N GLN A 435 10.20 19.12 2.75
CA GLN A 435 8.81 19.37 3.14
C GLN A 435 8.18 20.49 2.30
N PRO A 436 6.84 20.67 2.35
CA PRO A 436 6.17 21.76 1.67
C PRO A 436 6.66 23.13 2.18
N PRO A 437 6.39 24.23 1.45
CA PRO A 437 6.76 25.55 1.92
C PRO A 437 6.02 25.88 3.22
N LYS A 438 6.76 26.45 4.18
CA LYS A 438 6.21 26.84 5.48
C LYS A 438 5.44 28.15 5.36
N LEU A 439 4.23 28.15 5.92
CA LEU A 439 3.43 29.36 6.05
C LEU A 439 3.84 30.14 7.29
N LEU A 440 4.13 31.41 7.09
CA LEU A 440 4.32 32.38 8.15
C LEU A 440 2.99 33.00 8.58
N HIS A 441 3.05 33.92 9.55
CA HIS A 441 1.90 34.72 9.98
C HIS A 441 1.20 35.35 8.77
N GLY A 442 -0.14 35.39 8.79
CA GLY A 442 -0.92 35.89 7.65
C GLY A 442 -0.92 34.98 6.42
N ARG A 443 -0.48 33.71 6.55
CA ARG A 443 -0.39 32.72 5.45
C ARG A 443 0.59 33.12 4.35
N GLN A 444 1.65 33.84 4.70
CA GLN A 444 2.65 34.30 3.76
C GLN A 444 3.72 33.22 3.53
N LEU A 445 4.26 33.17 2.32
CA LEU A 445 5.42 32.37 1.95
C LEU A 445 6.67 33.26 1.99
N LEU A 446 7.82 32.68 2.35
CA LEU A 446 9.10 33.40 2.40
C LEU A 446 10.06 32.80 1.38
N ALA A 447 10.61 33.64 0.52
CA ALA A 447 11.67 33.32 -0.41
C ALA A 447 12.90 34.19 -0.11
N ILE A 448 14.10 33.66 -0.31
CA ILE A 448 15.37 34.32 0.00
C ILE A 448 16.26 34.26 -1.22
N THR A 449 16.72 35.43 -1.67
CA THR A 449 17.63 35.56 -2.81
C THR A 449 19.05 35.10 -2.47
N ALA A 450 19.91 34.92 -3.47
CA ALA A 450 21.31 34.49 -3.27
C ALA A 450 22.15 35.48 -2.43
N ASP A 451 21.82 36.77 -2.47
CA ASP A 451 22.44 37.79 -1.63
C ASP A 451 21.81 37.92 -0.23
N GLY A 452 20.75 37.15 0.05
CA GLY A 452 20.13 37.02 1.36
C GLY A 452 18.91 37.93 1.59
N ARG A 453 18.30 38.50 0.55
CA ARG A 453 17.13 39.38 0.72
C ARG A 453 15.83 38.59 0.83
N PRO A 454 14.99 38.85 1.83
CA PRO A 454 13.67 38.23 1.95
C PRO A 454 12.66 38.82 0.96
N HIS A 455 11.84 37.94 0.39
CA HIS A 455 10.65 38.27 -0.37
C HIS A 455 9.46 37.50 0.20
N PHE A 456 8.39 38.21 0.50
CA PHE A 456 7.16 37.66 1.06
C PHE A 456 6.10 37.56 -0.03
N TYR A 457 5.50 36.39 -0.15
CA TYR A 457 4.48 36.09 -1.16
C TYR A 457 3.17 35.67 -0.52
N SER A 458 2.05 35.96 -1.17
CA SER A 458 0.80 35.26 -0.89
C SER A 458 0.88 33.82 -1.40
N PRO A 459 0.00 32.90 -0.93
CA PRO A 459 -0.11 31.56 -1.49
C PRO A 459 -0.46 31.52 -2.98
N ASP A 460 -1.01 32.61 -3.52
CA ASP A 460 -1.36 32.76 -4.93
C ASP A 460 -0.21 33.34 -5.77
N GLY A 461 0.96 33.59 -5.16
CA GLY A 461 2.16 34.07 -5.85
C GLY A 461 2.26 35.59 -5.99
N VAL A 462 1.41 36.36 -5.29
CA VAL A 462 1.50 37.82 -5.28
C VAL A 462 2.62 38.25 -4.34
N LEU A 463 3.60 39.02 -4.83
CA LEU A 463 4.62 39.63 -3.99
C LEU A 463 3.96 40.65 -3.05
N LEU A 464 4.08 40.43 -1.75
CA LEU A 464 3.53 41.27 -0.69
C LEU A 464 4.55 42.32 -0.23
N ALA A 465 5.81 41.90 -0.03
CA ALA A 465 6.89 42.78 0.38
C ALA A 465 8.26 42.19 0.03
N ALA A 466 9.23 43.07 -0.20
CA ALA A 466 10.65 42.74 -0.38
C ALA A 466 11.51 43.76 0.38
N PRO A 467 11.55 43.70 1.73
CA PRO A 467 12.25 44.70 2.51
C PRO A 467 13.76 44.70 2.22
N ALA A 468 14.35 45.89 2.22
CA ALA A 468 15.78 46.10 1.98
C ALA A 468 16.61 45.76 3.23
N CYS A 469 16.60 44.48 3.59
CA CYS A 469 17.36 43.92 4.71
C CYS A 469 18.02 42.60 4.30
N ASN A 470 18.95 42.14 5.11
CA ASN A 470 19.70 40.92 4.87
C ASN A 470 19.30 39.81 5.85
N MET A 471 19.17 38.58 5.36
CA MET A 471 18.94 37.37 6.16
C MET A 471 20.11 36.39 6.09
N LYS A 472 21.24 36.73 5.46
CA LYS A 472 22.45 35.92 5.55
C LYS A 472 23.00 35.99 6.98
N PRO A 473 22.88 34.90 7.75
CA PRO A 473 24.11 34.37 8.35
C PRO A 473 24.05 32.84 8.51
N TRP A 474 24.72 32.07 7.67
CA TRP A 474 25.06 30.63 7.89
C TRP A 474 23.91 29.63 8.16
N ILE A 475 22.69 30.10 8.40
CA ILE A 475 21.52 29.35 8.82
C ILE A 475 20.51 29.53 7.69
N TRP A 476 20.37 28.52 6.84
CA TRP A 476 19.32 28.47 5.81
C TRP A 476 17.91 28.35 6.41
N THR A 477 17.79 28.29 7.74
CA THR A 477 16.54 28.26 8.49
C THR A 477 16.22 29.63 9.11
N PRO A 478 15.30 30.41 8.53
CA PRO A 478 14.73 31.61 9.13
C PRO A 478 14.37 31.46 10.62
N ILE A 479 14.78 32.42 11.44
CA ILE A 479 14.40 32.50 12.85
C ILE A 479 13.14 33.38 12.96
N VAL A 480 12.03 32.74 13.32
CA VAL A 480 10.73 33.41 13.50
C VAL A 480 10.30 33.27 14.97
N LYS A 481 10.00 34.39 15.62
CA LYS A 481 9.53 34.43 17.02
C LYS A 481 8.43 35.48 17.15
N ASN A 482 7.32 35.13 17.80
CA ASN A 482 6.21 36.06 18.08
C ASN A 482 5.72 36.85 16.84
N ASN A 483 5.56 36.16 15.70
CA ASN A 483 5.20 36.77 14.40
C ASN A 483 6.20 37.82 13.89
N GLN A 484 7.45 37.74 14.33
CA GLN A 484 8.55 38.55 13.84
C GLN A 484 9.65 37.68 13.25
N LEU A 485 10.26 38.15 12.18
CA LEU A 485 11.38 37.50 11.51
C LEU A 485 12.68 38.20 11.88
N LEU A 486 13.70 37.45 12.29
CA LEU A 486 15.02 37.99 12.55
C LEU A 486 15.74 38.30 11.22
N ALA A 487 16.29 39.50 11.10
CA ALA A 487 17.08 39.94 9.95
C ALA A 487 18.18 40.92 10.39
N PHE A 488 18.94 41.41 9.42
CA PHE A 488 20.05 42.35 9.60
C PHE A 488 19.84 43.57 8.72
N ASP A 489 20.03 44.75 9.27
CA ASP A 489 20.09 46.00 8.54
C ASP A 489 21.55 46.37 8.27
N GLY A 490 21.94 46.32 7.01
CA GLY A 490 23.32 46.46 6.53
C GLY A 490 24.03 45.14 6.22
N GLU A 491 25.32 45.25 5.89
CA GLU A 491 26.20 44.13 5.58
C GLU A 491 27.35 44.01 6.58
N GLY A 492 28.06 42.87 6.58
CA GLY A 492 29.19 42.63 7.47
C GLY A 492 28.79 42.27 8.91
N MET A 493 29.79 42.19 9.80
CA MET A 493 29.61 41.80 11.21
C MET A 493 29.04 42.90 12.09
N ASP A 494 29.14 44.16 11.66
CA ASP A 494 28.59 45.33 12.35
C ASP A 494 27.13 45.61 11.97
N ALA A 495 26.54 44.79 11.08
CA ALA A 495 25.14 44.94 10.68
C ALA A 495 24.21 44.86 11.89
N ARG A 496 23.24 45.78 11.97
CA ARG A 496 22.30 45.87 13.10
C ARG A 496 21.32 44.72 13.04
N VAL A 497 21.07 44.08 14.17
CA VAL A 497 20.05 43.03 14.28
C VAL A 497 18.68 43.69 14.41
N ILE A 498 17.75 43.26 13.57
CA ILE A 498 16.38 43.78 13.53
C ILE A 498 15.35 42.64 13.57
N TRP A 499 14.20 42.93 14.17
CA TRP A 499 12.98 42.12 14.03
C TRP A 499 12.05 42.78 13.00
N ILE A 500 11.64 42.01 11.99
CA ILE A 500 10.64 42.41 11.00
C ILE A 500 9.29 41.88 11.45
N ALA A 501 8.33 42.76 11.74
CA ALA A 501 6.96 42.35 12.02
C ALA A 501 6.28 41.79 10.76
N LEU A 502 5.74 40.59 10.82
CA LEU A 502 5.12 39.94 9.64
C LEU A 502 3.74 40.51 9.28
N SER A 503 3.17 41.39 10.12
CA SER A 503 1.87 42.05 9.91
C SER A 503 1.94 43.20 8.91
N ASP A 504 3.00 44.01 9.00
CA ASP A 504 3.14 45.29 8.29
C ASP A 504 4.59 45.55 7.82
N TYR A 505 5.50 44.61 8.06
CA TYR A 505 6.91 44.67 7.70
C TYR A 505 7.70 45.80 8.38
N ALA A 506 7.19 46.33 9.50
CA ALA A 506 7.90 47.31 10.31
C ALA A 506 9.12 46.68 11.01
N PHE A 507 10.19 47.46 11.15
CA PHE A 507 11.43 47.02 11.80
C PHE A 507 11.51 47.50 13.25
N THR A 508 12.00 46.64 14.13
CA THR A 508 12.39 46.98 15.50
C THR A 508 13.85 46.58 15.72
N GLU A 509 14.70 47.53 16.07
CA GLU A 509 16.11 47.27 16.41
C GLU A 509 16.22 46.54 17.75
N THR A 510 17.12 45.56 17.85
CA THR A 510 17.39 44.86 19.12
C THR A 510 18.47 45.53 19.96
N GLY A 511 19.28 46.39 19.35
CA GLY A 511 20.51 46.94 19.94
C GLY A 511 21.74 46.03 19.82
N GLU A 512 21.59 44.85 19.20
CA GLU A 512 22.68 43.89 18.97
C GLU A 512 23.22 44.02 17.53
N THR A 513 24.45 43.55 17.33
CA THR A 513 25.09 43.41 16.02
C THR A 513 25.10 41.96 15.55
N ARG A 514 25.37 41.75 14.26
CA ARG A 514 25.58 40.40 13.73
C ARG A 514 26.71 39.65 14.44
N ALA A 515 27.76 40.35 14.88
CA ALA A 515 28.83 39.78 15.68
C ALA A 515 28.31 39.20 17.00
N ASP A 516 27.43 39.92 17.69
CA ASP A 516 26.83 39.49 18.96
C ASP A 516 25.99 38.21 18.77
N CYS A 517 25.14 38.19 17.72
CA CYS A 517 24.36 36.99 17.36
C CYS A 517 25.26 35.77 17.05
N VAL A 518 26.34 35.96 16.28
CA VAL A 518 27.28 34.88 15.95
C VAL A 518 27.99 34.36 17.19
N ASN A 519 28.38 35.25 18.10
CA ASN A 519 29.03 34.86 19.35
C ASN A 519 28.07 34.09 20.27
N MET A 520 26.82 34.53 20.42
CA MET A 520 25.81 33.79 21.18
C MET A 520 25.56 32.39 20.61
N LEU A 521 25.46 32.25 19.28
CA LEU A 521 25.27 30.94 18.64
C LEU A 521 26.48 30.03 18.87
N LYS A 522 27.71 30.56 18.75
CA LYS A 522 28.94 29.79 19.04
C LYS A 522 29.01 29.34 20.49
N GLU A 523 28.67 30.21 21.44
CA GLU A 523 28.64 29.88 22.87
C GLU A 523 27.60 28.79 23.16
N SER A 524 26.40 28.91 22.59
CA SER A 524 25.33 27.90 22.74
C SER A 524 25.71 26.53 22.15
N LEU A 525 26.45 26.49 21.03
CA LEU A 525 26.94 25.27 20.39
C LEU A 525 28.12 24.65 21.16
N SER A 526 28.98 25.45 21.79
CA SER A 526 30.08 24.97 22.62
C SER A 526 29.64 24.25 23.90
N GLY A 527 28.38 24.41 24.31
CA GLY A 527 27.74 23.62 25.36
C GLY A 527 27.14 22.28 24.90
N TRP A 528 27.09 22.02 23.59
CA TRP A 528 26.45 20.82 22.99
C TRP A 528 27.44 19.80 22.41
N LEU A 529 28.72 20.16 22.23
CA LEU A 529 29.76 19.21 21.86
C LEU A 529 30.33 18.54 23.13
N PRO A 530 30.57 17.21 23.14
CA PRO A 530 31.30 16.59 24.24
C PRO A 530 32.69 17.22 24.33
N LYS A 531 33.16 17.48 25.56
CA LYS A 531 34.54 17.92 25.80
C LYS A 531 35.57 16.92 25.32
#